data_AF-A0A6I2UC27-F1
#
_entry.id   AF-A0A6I2UC27-F1
#
_cell.length_a   1.000
_cell.length_b   1.000
_cell.length_c   1.000
_cell.angle_alpha   90.00
_cell.angle_beta   90.00
_cell.angle_gamma   90.00
#
_symmetry.space_group_name_H-M   'P 1'
#
loop_
_entity.id
_entity.type
_entity.pdbx_description
1 polymer ?
#
loop_
_entity_poly.entity_id
_entity_poly.type
_entity_poly.pdbx_seq_one_letter_code
_entity_poly.pdbx_strand_id
1 'polypeptide(L)' 'IETPQTAPLRERQADGSRHPFDQFIIAKTPAARWGTTEDLVGPAVFLASDASNFVNGHVLYVDGGILAYIGKQPQ' A
#
# COMPACT_ATOMS: atom_id res chain seq x y z
N ILE A 1 -0.74 3.70 -2.54
CA ILE A 1 -2.11 4.15 -2.22
C ILE A 1 -2.80 4.64 -3.48
N GLU A 2 -4.06 4.27 -3.67
CA GLU A 2 -4.88 4.79 -4.75
C GLU A 2 -5.32 6.22 -4.49
N THR A 3 -4.81 7.14 -5.30
CA THR A 3 -5.18 8.55 -5.32
C THR A 3 -5.31 9.01 -6.77
N PRO A 4 -5.85 10.22 -7.03
CA PRO A 4 -5.85 10.79 -8.37
C PRO A 4 -4.44 10.91 -8.97
N GLN A 5 -3.44 11.24 -8.15
CA GLN A 5 -2.04 11.36 -8.61
C GLN A 5 -1.47 10.02 -9.11
N THR A 6 -1.85 8.90 -8.48
CA THR A 6 -1.38 7.57 -8.88
C THR A 6 -2.32 6.87 -9.87
N ALA A 7 -3.45 7.49 -10.24
CA ALA A 7 -4.42 6.93 -11.16
C ALA A 7 -3.84 6.48 -12.52
N PRO A 8 -2.90 7.24 -13.15
CA PRO A 8 -2.27 6.81 -14.40
C PRO A 8 -1.52 5.47 -14.31
N LEU A 9 -1.15 5.03 -13.11
CA LEU A 9 -0.47 3.75 -12.88
C LEU A 9 -1.43 2.56 -12.73
N ARG A 10 -2.75 2.79 -12.60
CA ARG A 10 -3.78 1.76 -12.34
C ARG A 10 -4.81 1.64 -13.45
N GLU A 11 -5.12 2.76 -14.10
CA GLU A 11 -6.18 2.83 -15.09
C GLU A 11 -5.78 2.18 -16.42
N ARG A 12 -6.79 1.86 -17.25
CA ARG A 12 -6.55 1.38 -18.61
C ARG A 12 -6.08 2.54 -19.47
N GLN A 13 -5.01 2.29 -20.22
CA GLN A 13 -4.48 3.20 -21.21
C GLN A 13 -5.37 3.20 -22.46
N ALA A 14 -5.12 4.15 -23.37
CA ALA A 14 -5.90 4.30 -24.60
C ALA A 14 -5.87 3.05 -25.50
N ASP A 15 -4.79 2.26 -25.44
CA ASP A 15 -4.64 0.98 -26.15
C ASP A 15 -5.32 -0.21 -25.45
N GLY A 16 -6.03 0.05 -24.33
CA GLY A 16 -6.71 -0.95 -23.52
C GLY A 16 -5.82 -1.71 -22.52
N SER A 17 -4.49 -1.51 -22.58
CA SER A 17 -3.52 -2.12 -21.65
C SER A 17 -3.58 -1.46 -20.26
N ARG A 18 -3.02 -2.12 -19.24
CA ARG A 18 -2.75 -1.52 -17.93
C ARG A 18 -1.26 -1.19 -17.82
N HIS A 19 -0.93 -0.16 -17.05
CA HIS A 19 0.46 0.17 -16.80
C HIS A 19 1.17 -1.02 -16.12
N PRO A 20 2.39 -1.42 -16.52
CA PRO A 20 3.08 -2.59 -15.96
C PRO A 20 3.26 -2.54 -14.43
N PHE A 21 3.35 -1.33 -13.89
CA PHE A 21 3.45 -1.10 -12.44
C PHE A 21 2.21 -1.55 -11.66
N ASP A 22 1.01 -1.55 -12.26
CA ASP A 22 -0.20 -2.05 -11.61
C ASP A 22 -0.05 -3.53 -11.23
N GLN A 23 0.38 -4.33 -12.20
CA GLN A 23 0.61 -5.77 -12.03
C GLN A 23 1.75 -6.03 -11.05
N PHE A 24 2.82 -5.24 -11.13
CA PHE A 24 3.92 -5.34 -10.17
C PHE A 24 3.43 -5.11 -8.74
N ILE A 25 2.68 -4.04 -8.48
CA ILE A 25 2.18 -3.73 -7.15
C ILE A 25 1.25 -4.83 -6.64
N ILE A 26 0.27 -5.25 -7.43
CA ILE A 26 -0.69 -6.29 -7.03
C ILE A 26 0.03 -7.61 -6.74
N ALA A 27 0.95 -8.04 -7.61
CA ALA A 27 1.66 -9.31 -7.46
C ALA A 27 2.66 -9.32 -6.29
N LYS A 28 3.17 -8.15 -5.89
CA LYS A 28 4.15 -8.03 -4.79
C LYS A 28 3.52 -7.64 -3.46
N THR A 29 2.24 -7.25 -3.44
CA THR A 29 1.52 -6.91 -2.22
C THR A 29 0.76 -8.14 -1.73
N PRO A 30 1.07 -8.71 -0.55
CA PRO A 30 0.31 -9.84 0.01
C PRO A 30 -1.21 -9.61 0.10
N ALA A 31 -1.65 -8.37 0.34
CA ALA A 31 -3.07 -8.01 0.30
C ALA A 31 -3.72 -8.06 -1.10
N ALA A 32 -2.93 -8.29 -2.17
CA ALA A 32 -3.36 -8.45 -3.56
C ALA A 32 -4.19 -7.28 -4.12
N ARG A 33 -3.98 -6.07 -3.60
CA ARG A 33 -4.64 -4.85 -4.04
C ARG A 33 -3.80 -3.62 -3.75
N TRP A 34 -4.18 -2.50 -4.37
CA TRP A 34 -3.71 -1.20 -3.92
C TRP A 34 -4.33 -0.87 -2.57
N GLY A 35 -3.52 -0.26 -1.69
CA GLY A 35 -4.05 0.37 -0.48
C GLY A 35 -4.88 1.60 -0.84
N THR A 36 -5.94 1.86 -0.09
CA THR A 36 -6.79 3.04 -0.24
C THR A 36 -6.48 4.06 0.86
N THR A 37 -7.07 5.25 0.78
CA THR A 37 -6.92 6.26 1.85
C THR A 37 -7.51 5.78 3.17
N GLU A 38 -8.55 4.95 3.12
CA GLU A 38 -9.25 4.41 4.28
C GLU A 38 -8.38 3.45 5.09
N ASP A 39 -7.47 2.72 4.44
CA ASP A 39 -6.51 1.83 5.11
C ASP A 39 -5.59 2.59 6.08
N LEU A 40 -5.35 3.90 5.84
CA LEU A 40 -4.49 4.74 6.68
C LEU A 40 -5.22 5.30 7.92
N VAL A 41 -6.56 5.35 7.89
CA VAL A 41 -7.36 6.03 8.92
C VAL A 41 -7.18 5.35 10.27
N GLY A 42 -7.37 4.03 10.35
CA GLY A 42 -7.24 3.27 11.58
C GLY A 42 -5.86 3.41 12.24
N PRO A 43 -4.75 3.15 11.51
CA PRO A 43 -3.39 3.35 12.00
C PRO A 43 -3.11 4.80 12.46
N ALA A 44 -3.58 5.81 11.71
CA ALA A 44 -3.41 7.21 12.10
C ALA A 44 -4.17 7.53 13.39
N VAL A 45 -5.43 7.07 13.53
CA VAL A 45 -6.22 7.23 14.75
C VAL A 45 -5.56 6.51 15.92
N PHE A 46 -5.06 5.28 15.73
CA PHE A 46 -4.33 4.55 16.77
C PHE A 46 -3.15 5.37 17.29
N LEU A 47 -2.28 5.85 16.40
CA LEU A 47 -1.10 6.66 16.74
C LEU A 47 -1.43 8.04 17.33
N ALA A 48 -2.62 8.59 17.04
CA ALA A 48 -3.08 9.85 17.62
C ALA A 48 -3.85 9.66 18.94
N SER A 49 -4.18 8.43 19.31
CA SER A 49 -5.01 8.11 20.47
C SER A 49 -4.20 7.67 21.68
N ASP A 50 -4.83 7.72 22.86
CA ASP A 50 -4.28 7.21 24.12
C ASP A 50 -3.88 5.73 24.07
N ALA A 51 -4.42 4.95 23.14
CA ALA A 51 -4.05 3.55 22.94
C ALA A 51 -2.57 3.37 22.56
N SER A 52 -1.90 4.43 22.12
CA SER A 52 -0.49 4.43 21.73
C SER A 52 0.44 5.18 22.70
N ASN A 53 -0.01 5.53 23.92
CA ASN A 53 0.75 6.37 24.86
C ASN A 53 2.15 5.85 25.25
N PHE A 54 2.44 4.56 25.03
CA PHE A 54 3.77 3.98 25.25
C PHE A 54 4.43 3.43 23.97
N VAL A 55 3.90 3.78 22.80
CA VAL A 55 4.43 3.39 21.49
C VAL A 55 5.10 4.60 20.84
N ASN A 56 6.42 4.67 20.95
CA ASN A 56 7.24 5.74 20.37
C ASN A 56 8.48 5.17 19.67
N GLY A 57 9.11 5.97 18.80
CA GLY A 57 10.30 5.55 18.04
C GLY A 57 10.06 4.43 17.03
N HIS A 58 8.80 4.11 16.71
CA HIS A 58 8.43 3.01 15.82
C HIS A 58 7.95 3.51 14.46
N VAL A 59 8.28 2.77 13.39
CA VAL A 59 7.73 2.98 12.05
C VAL A 59 6.67 1.92 11.79
N LEU A 60 5.41 2.32 11.78
CA LEU A 60 4.28 1.45 11.44
C LEU A 60 4.05 1.47 9.93
N TYR A 61 4.37 0.38 9.24
CA TYR A 61 4.09 0.23 7.81
C TYR A 61 2.61 -0.08 7.58
N VAL A 62 1.98 0.70 6.70
CA VAL A 62 0.60 0.51 6.25
C VAL A 62 0.62 0.34 4.73
N ASP A 63 1.06 -0.83 4.28
CA ASP A 63 1.46 -1.05 2.88
C ASP A 63 0.91 -2.35 2.27
N GLY A 64 -0.02 -3.01 2.97
CA GLY A 64 -0.56 -4.31 2.54
C GLY A 64 0.48 -5.45 2.55
N GLY A 65 1.61 -5.25 3.22
CA GLY A 65 2.69 -6.24 3.40
C GLY A 65 3.74 -6.25 2.30
N ILE A 66 3.71 -5.31 1.35
CA ILE A 66 4.63 -5.32 0.20
C ILE A 66 6.10 -5.24 0.64
N LEU A 67 6.43 -4.47 1.69
CA LEU A 67 7.81 -4.35 2.18
C LEU A 67 8.34 -5.67 2.74
N ALA A 68 7.50 -6.44 3.44
CA ALA A 68 7.88 -7.74 3.96
C ALA A 68 8.10 -8.79 2.85
N TYR A 69 7.43 -8.61 1.69
CA TYR A 69 7.51 -9.54 0.57
C TYR A 69 8.62 -9.21 -0.44
N ILE A 70 8.85 -7.93 -0.74
CA ILE A 70 9.82 -7.50 -1.78
C ILE A 70 11.26 -7.96 -1.51
N GLY A 71 11.59 -8.37 -0.27
CA GLY A 71 12.89 -8.97 0.08
C GLY A 71 13.04 -10.46 -0.28
N LYS A 72 11.95 -11.17 -0.63
CA LYS A 72 12.00 -12.58 -1.02
C LYS A 72 12.01 -12.69 -2.54
N GLN A 73 13.19 -12.89 -3.13
CA GLN A 73 13.26 -13.33 -4.53
C GLN A 73 12.62 -14.72 -4.61
N PRO A 74 11.63 -14.94 -5.50
CA PRO A 74 11.14 -16.29 -5.76
C PRO A 74 12.31 -17.12 -6.33
N GLN A 75 12.48 -18.35 -5.84
CA GLN A 75 13.31 -19.35 -6.52
C GLN A 75 12.66 -19.73 -7.85
#